data_AF-A0A1A8DAB1-F1
#
_entry.id   AF-A0A1A8DAB1-F1
#
_cell.length_a   1.000
_cell.length_b   1.000
_cell.length_c   1.000
_cell.angle_alpha   90.00
_cell.angle_beta   90.00
_cell.angle_gamma   90.00
#
_symmetry.space_group_name_H-M   'P 1'
#
loop_
_entity.id
_entity.type
_entity.pdbx_description
1 polymer ?
#
loop_
_entity_poly.entity_id
_entity_poly.type
_entity_poly.pdbx_seq_one_letter_code
_entity_poly.pdbx_strand_id
1 'polypeptide(L)'
;SEAPHKCSECGRCFKWKSHLNVHLFGHAGVKRFSCGVCGKACYRQEHLKVHMRTHNGEKPYKCSICEKAFTQSHCLKTHMKSHQTGKETLEVSTTQSPSV
;
A
#
# COMPACT_ATOMS: atom_id res chain seq x y z
N SER A 1 18.72 16.98 11.19
CA SER A 1 17.28 16.67 11.35
C SER A 1 17.12 15.64 12.45
N GLU A 2 16.87 16.07 13.69
CA GLU A 2 16.62 15.13 14.78
C GLU A 2 15.21 14.54 14.65
N ALA A 3 15.09 13.24 14.86
CA ALA A 3 13.83 12.54 14.98
C ALA A 3 13.57 12.38 16.49
N PRO A 4 12.95 13.38 17.16
CA PRO A 4 12.96 13.47 18.62
C PRO A 4 12.12 12.39 19.30
N HIS A 5 11.24 11.72 18.57
CA HIS A 5 10.32 10.74 19.14
C HIS A 5 10.89 9.33 18.98
N LYS A 6 11.58 8.84 20.01
CA LYS A 6 12.15 7.49 20.06
C LYS A 6 11.16 6.48 20.63
N CYS A 7 11.03 5.33 19.97
CA CYS A 7 10.34 4.17 20.52
C CYS A 7 11.18 3.55 21.65
N SER A 8 10.60 3.40 22.83
CA SER A 8 11.27 2.78 23.98
C SER A 8 11.48 1.28 23.82
N GLU A 9 10.64 0.60 23.03
CA GLU A 9 10.69 -0.86 22.86
C GLU A 9 11.75 -1.30 21.84
N CYS A 10 11.86 -0.62 20.69
CA CYS A 10 12.78 -1.01 19.62
C CYS A 10 13.83 0.06 19.27
N GLY A 11 13.84 1.20 19.98
CA GLY A 11 14.81 2.27 19.77
C GLY A 11 14.62 3.10 18.49
N ARG A 12 13.64 2.77 17.64
CA ARG A 12 13.41 3.47 16.37
C ARG A 12 12.95 4.91 16.59
N CYS A 13 13.54 5.85 15.86
CA CYS A 13 13.22 7.27 15.97
C CYS A 13 12.25 7.74 14.87
N PHE A 14 11.34 8.64 15.25
CA PHE A 14 10.32 9.21 14.39
C PHE A 14 10.38 10.73 14.47
N LYS A 15 10.17 11.38 13.32
CA LYS A 15 10.08 12.84 13.23
C LYS A 15 8.85 13.41 13.96
N TRP A 16 7.74 12.66 13.97
CA TRP A 16 6.46 13.11 14.52
C TRP A 16 5.90 12.12 15.53
N LYS A 17 5.33 12.62 16.64
CA LYS A 17 4.70 11.79 17.69
C LYS A 17 3.58 10.91 17.16
N SER A 18 2.78 11.40 16.20
CA SER A 18 1.70 10.63 15.57
C SER A 18 2.23 9.35 14.89
N HIS A 19 3.40 9.40 14.28
CA HIS A 19 4.03 8.25 13.64
C HIS A 19 4.54 7.24 14.66
N LEU A 20 5.13 7.72 15.77
CA LEU A 20 5.51 6.87 16.90
C LEU A 20 4.28 6.17 17.48
N ASN A 21 3.19 6.90 17.74
CA ASN A 21 1.95 6.32 18.28
C ASN A 21 1.40 5.20 17.38
N VAL A 22 1.35 5.43 16.07
CA VAL A 22 0.90 4.42 15.11
C VAL A 22 1.82 3.19 15.10
N HIS A 23 3.12 3.40 15.25
CA HIS A 23 4.09 2.33 15.36
C HIS A 23 3.90 1.49 16.63
N LEU A 24 3.59 2.11 17.76
CA LEU A 24 3.33 1.41 19.03
C LEU A 24 2.10 0.49 18.95
N PHE A 25 1.11 0.77 18.09
CA PHE A 25 0.03 -0.18 17.88
C PHE A 25 0.49 -1.51 17.27
N GLY A 26 1.57 -1.48 16.49
CA GLY A 26 2.19 -2.69 15.97
C GLY A 26 2.77 -3.55 17.09
N HIS A 27 3.42 -2.92 18.07
CA HIS A 27 3.94 -3.59 19.27
C HIS A 27 2.83 -4.18 20.12
N ALA A 28 1.75 -3.42 20.35
CA ALA A 28 0.59 -3.89 21.12
C ALA A 28 -0.34 -4.85 20.34
N GLY A 29 -0.09 -5.08 19.04
CA GLY A 29 -1.00 -5.85 18.18
C GLY A 29 -2.37 -5.21 17.93
N VAL A 30 -2.57 -3.95 18.34
CA VAL A 30 -3.87 -3.25 18.30
C VAL A 30 -4.15 -2.71 16.90
N LYS A 31 -4.85 -3.48 16.07
CA LYS A 31 -5.32 -2.99 14.77
C LYS A 31 -6.56 -2.12 14.96
N ARG A 32 -6.55 -0.91 14.40
CA ARG A 32 -7.59 0.12 14.64
C ARG A 32 -8.61 0.25 13.52
N PHE A 33 -8.20 -0.10 12.31
CA PHE A 33 -9.01 0.12 11.12
C PHE A 33 -9.31 -1.24 10.50
N SER A 34 -10.57 -1.66 10.54
CA SER A 34 -11.04 -2.92 9.98
C SER A 34 -11.73 -2.71 8.64
N CYS A 35 -11.54 -3.67 7.73
CA CYS A 35 -12.30 -3.78 6.51
C CYS A 35 -13.70 -4.30 6.82
N GLY A 36 -14.73 -3.53 6.44
CA GLY A 36 -16.12 -3.97 6.57
C GLY A 36 -16.51 -5.13 5.66
N VAL A 37 -15.71 -5.42 4.62
CA VAL A 37 -15.99 -6.48 3.64
C VAL A 37 -15.40 -7.84 4.07
N CYS A 38 -14.13 -7.87 4.48
CA CYS A 38 -13.44 -9.12 4.81
C CYS A 38 -12.91 -9.21 6.26
N GLY A 39 -13.20 -8.21 7.11
CA GLY A 39 -12.77 -8.18 8.51
C GLY A 39 -11.27 -7.91 8.72
N LYS A 40 -10.46 -7.86 7.66
CA LYS A 40 -9.01 -7.61 7.76
C LYS A 40 -8.74 -6.24 8.40
N ALA A 41 -7.89 -6.20 9.42
CA ALA A 41 -7.58 -4.96 10.14
C ALA A 41 -6.12 -4.51 10.01
N CYS A 42 -5.89 -3.19 10.05
CA CYS A 42 -4.59 -2.54 9.95
C CYS A 42 -4.42 -1.36 10.93
N TYR A 43 -3.18 -0.91 11.09
CA TYR A 43 -2.79 0.15 12.03
C TYR A 43 -3.00 1.57 11.49
N ARG A 44 -3.15 1.73 10.16
CA ARG A 44 -3.29 3.02 9.48
C ARG A 44 -4.52 3.03 8.59
N GLN A 45 -5.24 4.14 8.58
CA GLN A 45 -6.42 4.35 7.74
C GLN A 45 -6.07 4.37 6.24
N GLU A 46 -4.93 4.95 5.86
CA GLU A 46 -4.45 4.95 4.47
C GLU A 46 -4.28 3.53 3.93
N HIS A 47 -3.75 2.60 4.75
CA HIS A 47 -3.60 1.21 4.36
C HIS A 47 -4.96 0.53 4.16
N LEU A 48 -5.96 0.88 4.97
CA LEU A 48 -7.32 0.40 4.76
C LEU A 48 -7.89 0.93 3.44
N LYS A 49 -7.73 2.22 3.14
CA LYS A 49 -8.18 2.83 1.88
C LYS A 49 -7.55 2.14 0.66
N VAL A 50 -6.25 1.88 0.70
CA VAL A 50 -5.55 1.15 -0.36
C VAL A 50 -6.04 -0.30 -0.43
N HIS A 51 -6.26 -0.95 0.72
CA HIS A 51 -6.81 -2.31 0.76
C HIS A 51 -8.22 -2.37 0.15
N MET A 52 -9.08 -1.37 0.33
CA MET A 52 -10.41 -1.36 -0.32
C MET A 52 -10.33 -1.45 -1.84
N ARG A 53 -9.20 -1.05 -2.45
CA ARG A 53 -8.97 -1.22 -3.89
C ARG A 53 -8.90 -2.67 -4.34
N THR A 54 -8.60 -3.61 -3.43
CA THR A 54 -8.63 -5.04 -3.74
C THR A 54 -10.05 -5.59 -3.82
N HIS A 55 -11.02 -4.89 -3.24
CA HIS A 55 -12.43 -5.28 -3.32
C HIS A 55 -13.13 -4.64 -4.51
N ASN A 56 -12.90 -3.36 -4.78
CA ASN A 56 -13.59 -2.64 -5.85
C ASN A 56 -12.82 -2.63 -7.20
N GLY A 57 -11.60 -3.15 -7.24
CA GLY A 57 -10.78 -3.21 -8.46
C GLY A 57 -10.17 -1.88 -8.92
N GLU A 58 -10.24 -0.81 -8.11
CA GLU A 58 -9.73 0.52 -8.48
C GLU A 58 -8.21 0.48 -8.69
N LYS A 59 -7.78 0.83 -9.91
CA LYS A 59 -6.37 0.91 -10.32
C LYS A 59 -6.05 2.31 -10.85
N PRO A 60 -5.86 3.31 -9.97
CA PRO A 60 -5.76 4.71 -10.40
C PRO A 60 -4.42 5.06 -11.04
N TYR A 61 -3.41 4.20 -10.96
CA TYR A 61 -2.07 4.47 -11.48
C TYR A 61 -1.86 3.72 -12.79
N LYS A 62 -1.99 4.41 -13.92
CA LYS A 62 -1.83 3.83 -15.26
C LYS A 62 -0.43 4.04 -15.81
N CYS A 63 0.10 3.01 -16.48
CA CYS A 63 1.32 3.11 -17.27
C CYS A 63 1.04 3.91 -18.55
N SER A 64 1.85 4.92 -18.83
CA SER A 64 1.75 5.72 -20.06
C SER A 64 2.36 5.02 -21.28
N ILE A 65 3.07 3.89 -21.10
CA ILE A 65 3.73 3.15 -22.17
C ILE A 65 2.87 1.97 -22.64
N CYS A 66 2.38 1.14 -21.72
CA CYS A 66 1.62 -0.08 -22.03
C CYS A 66 0.20 -0.12 -21.44
N GLU A 67 -0.29 1.01 -20.91
CA GLU A 67 -1.64 1.17 -20.32
C GLU A 67 -1.96 0.30 -19.10
N LYS A 68 -1.05 -0.58 -18.68
CA LYS A 68 -1.20 -1.42 -17.48
C LYS A 68 -1.45 -0.55 -16.24
N ALA A 69 -2.49 -0.90 -15.48
CA ALA A 69 -2.94 -0.14 -14.32
C ALA A 69 -2.61 -0.84 -13.00
N PHE A 70 -2.28 -0.06 -11.98
CA PHE A 70 -1.85 -0.51 -10.66
C PHE A 70 -2.70 0.13 -9.55
N THR A 71 -2.86 -0.60 -8.44
CA THR A 71 -3.58 -0.13 -7.24
C THR A 71 -2.76 0.87 -6.41
N GLN A 72 -1.43 0.88 -6.59
CA GLN A 72 -0.49 1.71 -5.83
C GLN A 72 0.60 2.34 -6.74
N SER A 73 1.01 3.56 -6.40
CA SER A 73 1.97 4.34 -7.18
C SER A 73 3.37 3.72 -7.22
N HIS A 74 3.82 3.10 -6.12
CA HIS A 74 5.13 2.47 -6.06
C HIS A 74 5.21 1.24 -6.98
N CYS A 75 4.10 0.51 -7.17
CA CYS A 75 4.03 -0.59 -8.13
C CYS A 75 4.24 -0.08 -9.56
N LEU A 76 3.55 1.02 -9.93
CA LEU A 76 3.75 1.70 -11.21
C LEU A 76 5.21 2.14 -11.38
N LYS A 77 5.82 2.77 -10.35
CA LYS A 77 7.22 3.21 -10.40
C LYS A 77 8.19 2.04 -10.62
N THR A 78 7.97 0.90 -9.98
CA THR A 78 8.80 -0.30 -10.18
C THR A 78 8.60 -0.87 -11.59
N HIS A 79 7.35 -0.93 -12.06
CA HIS A 79 7.03 -1.35 -13.42
C HIS A 79 7.64 -0.43 -14.48
N MET A 80 7.68 0.88 -14.29
CA MET A 80 8.35 1.78 -15.25
C MET A 80 9.83 1.43 -15.49
N LYS A 81 10.49 0.78 -14.52
CA LYS A 81 11.86 0.28 -14.68
C LYS A 81 11.95 -1.00 -15.53
N SER A 82 10.88 -1.78 -15.69
CA SER A 82 10.88 -2.95 -16.58
C SER A 82 10.95 -2.54 -18.04
N HIS A 83 10.32 -1.42 -18.42
CA HIS A 83 10.42 -0.85 -19.77
C HIS A 83 11.86 -0.43 -20.13
N GLN A 84 12.64 0.02 -19.14
CA GLN A 84 14.05 0.40 -19.36
C GLN A 84 14.98 -0.82 -19.49
N THR A 85 14.58 -1.97 -18.93
CA THR A 85 15.41 -3.18 -18.89
C THR A 85 14.95 -4.26 -19.89
N GLY A 86 13.96 -3.96 -20.74
CA GLY A 86 13.47 -4.86 -21.79
C GLY A 86 12.73 -6.10 -21.28
N LYS A 87 12.29 -6.12 -20.02
CA LYS A 87 11.76 -7.34 -19.35
C LYS A 87 10.26 -7.57 -19.52
N GLU A 88 9.57 -6.90 -20.43
CA GLU A 88 8.12 -7.02 -20.52
C GLU A 88 7.67 -7.89 -21.68
N THR A 89 7.30 -9.13 -21.35
CA THR A 89 6.52 -10.02 -22.21
C THR A 89 5.09 -9.48 -22.33
N LEU A 90 4.57 -9.52 -23.56
CA LEU A 90 3.23 -9.11 -23.94
C LEU A 90 2.19 -9.98 -23.22
N GLU A 91 1.64 -9.48 -22.13
CA GLU A 91 0.49 -10.07 -21.47
C GLU A 91 -0.69 -9.11 -21.62
N VAL A 92 -1.28 -9.13 -22.82
CA VAL A 92 -2.68 -8.75 -22.99
C VAL A 92 -3.48 -9.74 -22.18
N SER A 93 -4.06 -9.29 -21.08
CA SER A 93 -5.11 -10.01 -20.39
C SER A 93 -6.17 -9.01 -19.98
N THR A 94 -7.01 -8.71 -20.96
CA THR A 94 -8.44 -8.58 -20.75
C THR A 94 -8.89 -9.81 -19.96
N THR A 95 -9.42 -9.63 -18.76
CA THR A 95 -10.53 -10.45 -18.27
C THR A 95 -11.23 -9.77 -17.12
N GLN A 96 -12.54 -9.75 -17.26
CA GLN A 96 -13.57 -9.24 -16.38
C GLN A 96 -13.44 -9.75 -14.93
N SER A 97 -13.99 -8.95 -14.03
CA SER A 97 -14.52 -9.36 -12.74
C SER A 97 -15.31 -10.67 -12.83
N PRO A 98 -15.41 -11.40 -11.72
CA PRO A 98 -16.73 -11.76 -11.26
C PRO A 98 -16.99 -11.12 -9.90
N SER A 99 -18.18 -10.55 -9.82
CA SER A 99 -18.90 -10.21 -8.60
C SER A 99 -18.97 -11.43 -7.67
N VAL A 100 -18.79 -11.16 -6.37
CA VAL A 100 -19.63 -11.72 -5.31
C VAL A 100 -19.92 -10.61 -4.31
#